data_AF-A0A4Q4X5L7-F1
#
_entry.id   AF-A0A4Q4X5L7-F1
#
_cell.length_a   1.000
_cell.length_b   1.000
_cell.length_c   1.000
_cell.angle_alpha   90.00
_cell.angle_beta   90.00
_cell.angle_gamma   90.00
#
_symmetry.space_group_name_H-M   'P 1'
#
loop_
_entity.id
_entity.type
_entity.pdbx_description
1 polymer ?
#
loop_
_entity_poly.entity_id
_entity_poly.type
_entity_poly.pdbx_seq_one_letter_code
_entity_poly.pdbx_strand_id
1 'polypeptide(L)' 'MLGMRFERTGSIADLNRAVDVADMAVDSTPQDHPDRAGWLNNLGNLLSKRFKQTGSIADLNRADDVANMAVDATP' A
#
# COMPACT_ATOMS: atom_id res chain seq x y z
N MET A 1 -7.87 8.71 -27.18
CA MET A 1 -8.48 8.71 -25.82
C MET A 1 -8.58 7.31 -25.19
N LEU A 2 -8.82 6.24 -25.97
CA LEU A 2 -8.88 4.87 -25.43
C LEU A 2 -7.56 4.35 -24.85
N GLY A 3 -6.41 4.65 -25.47
CA GLY A 3 -5.08 4.26 -24.95
C GLY A 3 -4.81 4.75 -23.53
N MET A 4 -4.94 6.06 -23.28
CA MET A 4 -4.77 6.62 -21.91
C MET A 4 -5.76 6.05 -20.88
N ARG A 5 -7.00 5.71 -21.29
CA ARG A 5 -7.96 5.07 -20.39
C ARG A 5 -7.57 3.62 -20.10
N PHE A 6 -7.12 2.87 -21.10
CA PHE A 6 -6.66 1.50 -20.95
C PHE A 6 -5.40 1.42 -20.08
N GLU A 7 -4.41 2.29 -20.32
CA GLU A 7 -3.20 2.41 -19.49
C GLU A 7 -3.55 2.74 -18.04
N ARG A 8 -4.47 3.68 -17.81
CA ARG A 8 -4.94 4.01 -16.46
C ARG A 8 -5.67 2.84 -15.79
N THR A 9 -6.50 2.11 -16.53
CA THR A 9 -7.22 0.93 -16.01
C THR A 9 -6.28 -0.26 -15.75
N GLY A 10 -5.28 -0.49 -16.60
CA GLY A 10 -4.23 -1.47 -16.34
C GLY A 10 -3.43 -1.10 -15.10
N SER A 11 -2.98 0.16 -15.02
CA SER A 11 -2.22 0.68 -13.87
C SER A 11 -2.98 0.55 -12.55
N ILE A 12 -4.30 0.77 -12.52
CA ILE A 12 -5.07 0.62 -11.27
C ILE A 12 -5.25 -0.85 -10.88
N ALA A 13 -5.40 -1.77 -11.85
CA ALA A 13 -5.50 -3.20 -11.57
C ALA A 13 -4.18 -3.75 -10.99
N ASP A 14 -3.05 -3.35 -11.57
CA ASP A 14 -1.73 -3.70 -11.07
C ASP A 14 -1.48 -3.12 -9.68
N LEU A 15 -1.92 -1.88 -9.45
CA LEU A 15 -1.80 -1.22 -8.15
C LEU A 15 -2.67 -1.88 -7.07
N ASN A 16 -3.89 -2.31 -7.40
CA ASN A 16 -4.72 -3.09 -6.50
C ASN A 16 -4.03 -4.39 -6.08
N ARG A 17 -3.51 -5.14 -7.05
CA ARG A 17 -2.82 -6.39 -6.77
C ARG A 17 -1.54 -6.18 -5.95
N ALA A 18 -0.82 -5.09 -6.19
CA ALA A 18 0.35 -4.75 -5.40
C ALA A 18 -0.02 -4.44 -3.94
N VAL A 19 -1.12 -3.72 -3.70
CA VAL A 19 -1.64 -3.48 -2.34
C VAL A 19 -1.99 -4.80 -1.66
N ASP A 20 -2.73 -5.69 -2.33
CA ASP A 20 -3.13 -6.99 -1.76
C ASP A 20 -1.92 -7.84 -1.37
N VAL A 21 -0.89 -7.88 -2.23
CA VAL A 21 0.36 -8.62 -1.94
C VAL A 21 1.14 -8.00 -0.79
N ALA A 22 1.20 -6.67 -0.71
CA ALA A 22 1.87 -5.99 0.40
C ALA A 22 1.14 -6.20 1.74
N ASP A 23 -0.19 -6.23 1.74
CA ASP A 23 -1.00 -6.52 2.93
C ASP A 23 -0.76 -7.96 3.41
N MET A 24 -0.77 -8.95 2.49
CA MET A 24 -0.39 -10.33 2.81
C MET A 24 1.03 -10.46 3.37
N ALA A 25 1.99 -9.68 2.87
CA ALA A 25 3.36 -9.67 3.39
C ALA A 25 3.42 -9.11 4.82
N VAL A 26 2.68 -8.03 5.10
CA VAL A 26 2.54 -7.48 6.47
C VAL A 26 1.90 -8.50 7.39
N ASP A 27 0.82 -9.17 6.98
CA ASP A 27 0.13 -10.17 7.81
C ASP A 27 0.98 -11.41 8.07
N SER A 28 1.84 -11.79 7.13
CA SER A 28 2.72 -12.96 7.23
C SER A 28 4.00 -12.68 8.03
N THR A 29 4.33 -11.41 8.31
CA THR A 29 5.57 -11.02 8.98
C THR A 29 5.32 -10.79 10.48
N PRO A 30 6.00 -11.48 11.42
CA PRO A 30 5.82 -11.25 12.85
C PRO A 30 6.09 -9.80 13.29
N GLN A 31 5.45 -9.36 14.38
CA GLN A 31 5.52 -7.97 14.83
C GLN A 31 6.94 -7.50 15.17
N ASP A 32 7.75 -8.39 15.72
CA ASP A 32 9.14 -8.20 16.15
C ASP A 32 10.17 -8.47 15.03
N HIS A 33 9.70 -8.79 13.82
CA HIS A 33 10.59 -9.09 12.72
C HIS A 33 11.25 -7.80 12.18
N PRO A 34 12.58 -7.79 11.98
CA PRO A 34 13.31 -6.58 11.56
C PRO A 34 12.83 -5.98 10.24
N ASP A 35 12.34 -6.82 9.31
CA ASP A 35 11.83 -6.36 8.01
C ASP A 35 10.39 -5.85 8.04
N ARG A 36 9.65 -5.98 9.16
CA ARG A 36 8.23 -5.61 9.23
C ARG A 36 8.00 -4.14 8.90
N ALA A 37 8.85 -3.25 9.41
CA ALA A 37 8.78 -1.82 9.13
C ALA A 37 8.92 -1.53 7.62
N GLY A 38 9.75 -2.30 6.91
CA GLY A 38 9.91 -2.19 5.46
C GLY A 38 8.63 -2.56 4.69
N TRP A 39 7.97 -3.65 5.08
CA TRP A 39 6.70 -4.07 4.47
C TRP A 39 5.57 -3.06 4.71
N LEU A 40 5.46 -2.54 5.93
CA LEU A 40 4.48 -1.51 6.29
C LEU A 40 4.70 -0.22 5.50
N ASN A 41 5.96 0.23 5.36
CA ASN A 41 6.30 1.39 4.54
C ASN A 41 5.96 1.17 3.06
N ASN A 42 6.22 -0.03 2.52
CA ASN A 42 5.86 -0.35 1.14
C ASN A 42 4.33 -0.31 0.94
N LEU A 43 3.56 -0.90 1.87
CA LEU A 43 2.10 -0.89 1.84
C LEU A 43 1.56 0.56 1.90
N GLY A 44 2.05 1.40 2.80
CA GLY A 44 1.65 2.81 2.89
C GLY A 44 1.90 3.59 1.60
N ASN A 45 3.05 3.35 0.95
CA ASN A 45 3.37 3.97 -0.34
C ASN A 45 2.42 3.55 -1.47
N LEU A 46 2.03 2.27 -1.51
CA LEU A 46 1.09 1.75 -2.51
C LEU A 46 -0.32 2.32 -2.28
N LEU A 47 -0.77 2.40 -1.03
CA LEU A 47 -2.05 3.01 -0.66
C LEU A 47 -2.10 4.49 -1.02
N SER A 48 -1.04 5.26 -0.74
CA SER A 48 -0.95 6.67 -1.14
C SER A 48 -0.99 6.85 -2.67
N LYS A 49 -0.33 5.97 -3.43
CA LYS A 49 -0.43 5.96 -4.90
C LYS A 49 -1.86 5.66 -5.36
N ARG A 50 -2.56 4.71 -4.71
CA ARG A 50 -3.93 4.34 -5.07
C ARG A 50 -4.93 5.45 -4.73
N PHE A 51 -4.76 6.12 -3.61
CA PHE A 51 -5.49 7.34 -3.26
C PHE A 51 -5.32 8.42 -4.34
N LYS A 52 -4.09 8.72 -4.78
CA LYS A 52 -3.85 9.73 -5.83
C LYS A 52 -4.56 9.41 -7.15
N GLN A 53 -4.74 8.12 -7.47
CA GLN A 53 -5.40 7.70 -8.70
C GLN A 53 -6.94 7.60 -8.59
N THR A 54 -7.46 7.32 -7.39
CA THR A 54 -8.89 6.98 -7.19
C THR A 54 -9.66 7.99 -6.34
N GLY A 55 -8.98 8.79 -5.52
CA GLY A 55 -9.58 9.63 -4.50
C GLY A 55 -10.11 8.87 -3.28
N SER A 56 -9.77 7.58 -3.12
CA SER A 56 -10.26 6.75 -2.01
C SER A 56 -9.70 7.22 -0.66
N ILE A 57 -10.53 7.88 0.16
CA ILE A 57 -10.15 8.29 1.52
C ILE A 57 -9.84 7.08 2.42
N ALA A 58 -10.44 5.93 2.15
CA ALA A 58 -10.12 4.69 2.86
C ALA A 58 -8.65 4.29 2.66
N ASP A 59 -8.10 4.50 1.46
CA ASP A 59 -6.68 4.23 1.20
C ASP A 59 -5.78 5.19 1.95
N LEU A 60 -6.18 6.47 2.04
CA LEU A 60 -5.42 7.48 2.77
C LEU A 60 -5.37 7.16 4.27
N ASN A 61 -6.53 6.88 4.88
CA ASN A 61 -6.59 6.53 6.30
C ASN A 61 -5.77 5.27 6.60
N ARG A 62 -5.87 4.25 5.75
CA ARG A 62 -5.07 3.04 5.91
C ARG A 62 -3.58 3.31 5.76
N ALA A 63 -3.17 4.23 4.86
CA ALA A 63 -1.77 4.63 4.70
C ALA A 63 -1.22 5.28 5.99
N ASP A 64 -2.00 6.11 6.65
CA ASP A 64 -1.63 6.73 7.93
C ASP A 64 -1.52 5.68 9.05
N ASP A 65 -2.45 4.73 9.11
CA ASP A 65 -2.41 3.63 10.09
C ASP A 65 -1.13 2.78 9.94
N VAL A 66 -0.81 2.35 8.71
CA VAL A 66 0.38 1.51 8.48
C VAL A 66 1.68 2.29 8.67
N ALA A 67 1.68 3.61 8.46
CA ALA A 67 2.82 4.46 8.77
C ALA A 67 3.09 4.51 10.28
N ASN A 68 2.05 4.63 11.10
CA ASN A 68 2.19 4.56 12.56
C ASN A 68 2.72 3.18 13.00
N MET A 69 2.18 2.10 12.45
CA MET A 69 2.67 0.75 12.72
C MET A 69 4.15 0.57 12.32
N ALA A 70 4.62 1.24 11.26
CA ALA A 70 6.01 1.15 10.83
C ALA A 70 6.96 1.85 11.82
N VAL A 71 6.54 2.99 12.38
CA VAL A 71 7.26 3.71 13.44
C VAL A 71 7.32 2.86 14.71
N ASP A 72 6.22 2.19 15.08
CA ASP A 72 6.19 1.31 16.24
C ASP A 72 7.05 0.04 16.07
N ALA A 73 7.32 -0.37 14.83
CA ALA A 73 8.13 -1.54 14.50
C ALA A 73 9.63 -1.24 14.43
N THR A 74 10.05 0.02 14.53
CA THR A 74 11.47 0.39 14.64
C THR A 74 11.90 0.44 16.11
N PRO A 75 12.94 -0.31 16.54
CA PRO A 75 13.45 -0.31 17.91
C PRO A 75 13.96 1.04 18.43
#